data_AF-A0A5J6UEV5-F1
#
_entry.id   AF-A0A5J6UEV5-F1
#
_cell.length_a   1.000
_cell.length_b   1.000
_cell.length_c   1.000
_cell.angle_alpha   90.00
_cell.angle_beta   90.00
_cell.angle_gamma   90.00
#
_symmetry.space_group_name_H-M   'P 1'
#
loop_
_entity.id
_entity.type
_entity.pdbx_description
1 polymer ?
#
loop_
_entity_poly.entity_id
_entity_poly.type
_entity_poly.pdbx_seq_one_letter_code
_entity_poly.pdbx_strand_id
1 'polypeptide(L)'
;MNSPNLPVVSQGTRLTPGELQSVVFARAALGRRGYDEDQVRDFLQYVERELVQIFSEKSALAEEVDRLRARVGSAASPGSGAGGAGVLAPQDAHFQAVRILSQAQQTADLYVADAERYTRELAHEARLHREAVLSDAKGRAEQMLEEAHRRAAAIADAAVREAERAPAAAPPAPSAPAPSAPASPPSPDDGGDERRRLESEVAYLRTYSDVYRSHLRTYLEALLRNVDEWEGSERASLSGGAPEPPQLRG
;
A
#
# COMPACT_ATOMS: atom_id res chain seq x y z
N MET A 1 -17.40 -2.27 5.57
CA MET A 1 -16.23 -2.31 6.47
C MET A 1 -15.51 -0.99 6.29
N ASN A 2 -15.69 -0.08 7.24
CA ASN A 2 -15.24 1.30 7.14
C ASN A 2 -13.70 1.36 7.09
N SER A 3 -13.18 2.01 6.05
CA SER A 3 -11.80 2.48 6.00
C SER A 3 -11.51 3.30 7.27
N PRO A 4 -10.42 3.03 7.99
CA PRO A 4 -10.05 3.88 9.11
C PRO A 4 -9.72 5.26 8.54
N ASN A 5 -10.31 6.30 9.13
CA ASN A 5 -9.94 7.70 8.95
C ASN A 5 -8.50 7.89 9.47
N LEU A 6 -7.52 7.38 8.73
CA LEU A 6 -6.20 7.98 8.73
C LEU A 6 -6.36 9.25 7.91
N PRO A 7 -6.08 10.45 8.47
CA PRO A 7 -5.98 11.63 7.63
C PRO A 7 -5.06 11.27 6.48
N VAL A 8 -5.51 11.52 5.26
CA VAL A 8 -4.64 11.44 4.08
C VAL A 8 -3.56 12.48 4.34
N VAL A 9 -2.46 12.07 4.97
CA VAL A 9 -1.25 12.86 5.07
C VAL A 9 -0.72 12.88 3.66
N SER A 10 -1.28 13.77 2.84
CA SER A 10 -0.81 14.06 1.51
C SER A 10 0.67 14.36 1.66
N GLN A 11 1.52 13.46 1.18
CA GLN A 11 2.97 13.54 1.34
C GLN A 11 3.43 14.94 0.89
N GLY A 12 3.81 15.78 1.86
CA GLY A 12 4.14 17.20 1.67
C GLY A 12 3.39 18.19 2.58
N THR A 13 2.24 17.81 3.15
CA THR A 13 1.52 18.66 4.13
C THR A 13 1.98 18.30 5.53
N ARG A 14 2.54 19.26 6.29
CA ARG A 14 2.96 19.01 7.68
C ARG A 14 1.72 18.75 8.54
N LEU A 15 1.78 17.68 9.31
CA LEU A 15 0.72 17.27 10.23
C LEU A 15 0.36 18.41 11.19
N THR A 16 -0.91 18.78 11.24
CA THR A 16 -1.40 19.76 12.21
C THR A 16 -1.75 19.10 13.56
N PRO A 17 -1.72 19.83 14.68
CA PRO A 17 -2.14 19.29 15.97
C PRO A 17 -3.57 18.72 15.95
N GLY A 18 -4.48 19.38 15.22
CA GLY A 18 -5.87 18.91 15.05
C GLY A 18 -5.98 17.64 14.21
N GLU A 19 -5.14 17.49 13.18
CA GLU A 19 -5.08 16.25 12.40
C GLU A 19 -4.56 15.09 13.25
N LEU A 20 -3.57 15.31 14.12
CA LEU A 20 -3.03 14.29 15.02
C LEU A 20 -4.11 13.74 15.97
N GLN A 21 -4.99 14.60 16.50
CA GLN A 21 -6.12 14.17 17.34
C GLN A 21 -7.16 13.32 16.58
N SER A 22 -7.28 13.53 15.28
CA SER A 22 -8.24 12.81 14.43
C SER A 22 -7.76 11.43 13.98
N VAL A 23 -6.49 11.09 14.23
CA VAL A 23 -5.90 9.82 13.80
C VAL A 23 -6.52 8.66 14.58
N VAL A 24 -7.16 7.73 13.86
CA VAL A 24 -7.66 6.48 14.43
C VAL A 24 -6.89 5.29 13.87
N PHE A 25 -6.25 4.53 14.76
CA PHE A 25 -5.53 3.31 14.40
C PHE A 25 -6.48 2.10 14.31
N ALA A 26 -6.26 1.23 13.32
CA ALA A 26 -6.97 -0.04 13.23
C ALA A 26 -6.55 -0.97 14.40
N ARG A 27 -7.52 -1.68 14.98
CA ARG A 27 -7.23 -2.69 16.01
C ARG A 27 -6.39 -3.82 15.39
N ALA A 28 -5.44 -4.35 16.17
CA ALA A 28 -4.63 -5.48 15.74
C ALA A 28 -5.53 -6.66 15.32
N ALA A 29 -5.21 -7.27 14.17
CA ALA A 29 -5.92 -8.44 13.68
C ALA A 29 -5.85 -9.58 14.72
N LEU A 30 -6.93 -10.36 14.86
CA LEU A 30 -7.01 -11.46 15.83
C LEU A 30 -5.74 -12.34 15.77
N GLY A 31 -5.04 -12.48 16.91
CA GLY A 31 -3.83 -13.30 17.03
C GLY A 31 -2.49 -12.57 16.83
N ARG A 32 -2.48 -11.24 16.60
CA ARG A 32 -1.28 -10.40 16.62
C ARG A 32 -1.27 -9.51 17.86
N ARG A 33 -0.10 -9.34 18.51
CA ARG A 33 0.06 -8.36 19.59
C ARG A 33 0.08 -6.96 18.99
N GLY A 34 -0.82 -6.09 19.44
CA GLY A 34 -0.82 -4.67 19.11
C GLY A 34 -0.03 -3.83 20.11
N TYR A 35 0.08 -2.53 19.84
CA TYR A 35 0.54 -1.56 20.83
C TYR A 35 -0.51 -1.36 21.93
N ASP A 36 -0.06 -0.96 23.11
CA ASP A 36 -0.92 -0.55 24.22
C ASP A 36 -1.64 0.76 23.86
N GLU A 37 -2.97 0.75 23.87
CA GLU A 37 -3.79 1.89 23.48
C GLU A 37 -3.54 3.12 24.36
N ASP A 38 -3.28 2.91 25.66
CA ASP A 38 -3.08 4.00 26.60
C ASP A 38 -1.69 4.64 26.44
N GLN A 39 -0.65 3.84 26.23
CA GLN A 39 0.69 4.36 25.93
C GLN A 39 0.74 5.11 24.60
N VAL A 40 0.05 4.59 23.58
CA VAL A 40 -0.06 5.27 22.28
C VAL A 40 -0.79 6.60 22.46
N ARG A 41 -1.86 6.65 23.25
CA ARG A 41 -2.61 7.88 23.52
C ARG A 41 -1.77 8.92 24.27
N ASP A 42 -1.01 8.51 25.28
CA ASP A 42 -0.10 9.40 26.02
C ASP A 42 0.99 9.97 25.10
N PHE A 43 1.54 9.13 24.22
CA PHE A 43 2.53 9.55 23.23
C PHE A 43 1.96 10.55 22.22
N LEU A 44 0.76 10.30 21.68
CA LEU A 44 0.09 11.24 20.77
C LEU A 44 -0.15 12.59 21.44
N GLN A 45 -0.56 12.59 22.71
CA GLN A 45 -0.76 13.84 23.46
C GLN A 45 0.55 14.60 23.68
N TYR A 46 1.66 13.90 23.88
CA TYR A 46 2.99 14.51 23.93
C TYR A 46 3.38 15.14 22.59
N VAL A 47 3.23 14.40 21.49
CA VAL A 47 3.54 14.90 20.13
C VAL A 47 2.64 16.09 19.77
N GLU A 48 1.38 16.09 20.19
CA GLU A 48 0.46 17.21 19.99
C GLU A 48 0.98 18.48 20.66
N ARG A 49 1.37 18.40 21.93
CA ARG A 49 1.93 19.53 22.69
C ARG A 49 3.19 20.08 22.02
N GLU A 50 4.10 19.21 21.61
CA GLU A 50 5.32 19.60 20.92
C GLU A 50 5.01 20.27 19.57
N LEU A 51 4.06 19.74 18.79
CA LEU A 51 3.65 20.37 17.53
C LEU A 51 3.07 21.77 17.76
N VAL A 52 2.19 21.95 18.74
CA VAL A 52 1.65 23.26 19.11
C VAL A 52 2.77 24.23 19.47
N GLN A 53 3.74 23.78 20.29
CA GLN A 53 4.90 24.58 20.66
C GLN A 53 5.72 24.99 19.44
N ILE A 54 6.11 24.05 18.58
CA ILE A 54 6.89 24.31 17.35
C ILE A 54 6.15 25.29 16.44
N PHE A 55 4.83 25.14 16.26
CA PHE A 55 4.04 26.07 15.45
C PHE A 55 4.02 27.48 16.05
N SER A 56 3.88 27.60 17.38
CA SER A 56 3.89 28.89 18.08
C SER A 56 5.25 29.59 18.01
N GLU A 57 6.35 28.84 18.16
CA GLU A 57 7.71 29.34 18.03
C GLU A 57 7.97 29.80 16.60
N LYS A 58 7.52 29.03 15.60
CA LYS A 58 7.65 29.39 14.20
C LYS A 58 6.87 30.67 13.85
N SER A 59 5.65 30.84 14.37
CA SER A 59 4.89 32.08 14.15
C SER A 59 5.57 33.28 14.82
N ALA A 60 6.07 33.11 16.05
CA ALA A 60 6.80 34.17 16.77
C ALA A 60 8.08 34.58 16.02
N LEU A 61 8.85 33.60 15.52
CA LEU A 61 10.04 33.85 14.70
C LEU A 61 9.68 34.57 13.39
N ALA A 62 8.56 34.20 12.75
CA ALA A 62 8.10 34.87 11.54
C ALA A 62 7.75 36.34 11.80
N GLU A 63 7.02 36.63 12.88
CA GLU A 63 6.70 38.01 13.29
C GLU A 63 7.97 38.82 13.64
N GLU A 64 8.94 38.19 14.29
CA GLU A 64 10.22 38.83 14.62
C GLU A 64 11.02 39.14 13.35
N VAL A 65 11.10 38.21 12.40
CA VAL A 65 11.73 38.41 11.09
C VAL A 65 11.06 39.55 10.33
N ASP A 66 9.73 39.61 10.32
CA ASP A 66 8.99 40.69 9.65
C ASP A 66 9.22 42.05 10.34
N ARG A 67 9.29 42.07 11.67
CA ARG A 67 9.65 43.27 12.44
C ARG A 67 11.09 43.72 12.14
N LEU A 68 12.05 42.80 12.09
CA LEU A 68 13.45 43.08 11.74
C LEU A 68 13.56 43.60 10.31
N ARG A 69 12.85 43.00 9.35
CA ARG A 69 12.77 43.45 7.96
C ARG A 69 12.18 44.86 7.86
N ALA A 70 11.11 45.15 8.60
CA ALA A 70 10.51 46.48 8.65
C ALA A 70 11.48 47.52 9.22
N ARG A 71 12.24 47.15 10.26
CA ARG A 71 13.27 48.02 10.87
C ARG A 71 14.42 48.29 9.90
N VAL A 72 14.91 47.26 9.22
CA VAL A 72 15.97 47.40 8.19
C VAL A 72 15.46 48.22 7.01
N GLY A 73 14.22 48.00 6.55
CA GLY A 73 13.59 48.80 5.49
C GLY A 73 13.38 50.27 5.87
N SER A 74 13.03 50.53 7.13
CA SER A 74 12.90 51.90 7.67
C SER A 74 14.27 52.59 7.83
N ALA A 75 15.31 51.87 8.23
CA ALA A 75 16.68 52.40 8.32
C ALA A 75 17.34 52.58 6.93
N ALA A 76 16.96 51.77 5.95
CA ALA A 76 17.36 51.90 4.54
C ALA A 76 16.56 52.97 3.78
N SER A 77 15.60 53.65 4.44
CA SER A 77 14.96 54.88 3.97
C SER A 77 15.70 56.09 4.57
N PRO A 78 16.64 56.73 3.84
CA PRO A 78 17.24 57.97 4.30
C PRO A 78 16.22 59.09 4.10
N GLY A 79 15.39 59.38 5.11
CA GLY A 79 14.36 60.40 4.96
C GLY A 79 13.34 60.51 6.09
N SER A 80 13.78 60.66 7.34
CA SER A 80 12.93 61.23 8.40
C SER A 80 13.68 62.32 9.16
N GLY A 81 13.83 63.47 8.50
CA GLY A 81 14.45 64.66 9.05
C GLY A 81 14.36 65.87 8.09
N ALA A 82 13.16 66.47 8.03
CA ALA A 82 12.83 67.80 7.52
C ALA A 82 12.98 68.11 6.01
N GLY A 83 11.82 68.25 5.33
CA GLY A 83 11.65 69.15 4.18
C GLY A 83 11.13 68.52 2.90
N GLY A 84 9.92 68.95 2.48
CA GLY A 84 9.52 68.98 1.08
C GLY A 84 8.81 67.75 0.53
N ALA A 85 7.62 67.98 -0.02
CA ALA A 85 6.93 67.04 -0.89
C ALA A 85 7.84 66.66 -2.07
N GLY A 86 8.36 65.44 -2.08
CA GLY A 86 9.10 64.87 -3.19
C GLY A 86 8.36 63.66 -3.71
N VAL A 87 7.64 63.83 -4.82
CA VAL A 87 7.44 62.73 -5.76
C VAL A 87 8.83 62.12 -5.97
N LEU A 88 9.01 60.85 -5.58
CA LEU A 88 10.24 60.12 -5.81
C LEU A 88 10.63 60.35 -7.27
N ALA A 89 11.82 60.87 -7.56
CA ALA A 89 12.21 61.16 -8.94
C ALA A 89 11.98 59.86 -9.75
N PRO A 90 11.41 59.92 -10.97
CA PRO A 90 11.03 58.72 -11.74
C PRO A 90 12.17 57.68 -11.86
N GLN A 91 13.41 58.15 -11.79
CA GLN A 91 14.64 57.37 -11.82
C GLN A 91 14.82 56.53 -10.54
N ASP A 92 14.57 57.09 -9.37
CA ASP A 92 14.68 56.40 -8.07
C ASP A 92 13.61 55.31 -7.90
N ALA A 93 12.38 55.57 -8.39
CA ALA A 93 11.32 54.56 -8.45
C ALA A 93 11.72 53.36 -9.34
N HIS A 94 12.41 53.64 -10.45
CA HIS A 94 12.92 52.61 -11.33
C HIS A 94 14.05 51.80 -10.69
N PHE A 95 15.00 52.45 -9.99
CA PHE A 95 16.05 51.75 -9.24
C PHE A 95 15.49 50.86 -8.13
N GLN A 96 14.46 51.33 -7.40
CA GLN A 96 13.76 50.54 -6.39
C GLN A 96 13.05 49.33 -7.01
N ALA A 97 12.35 49.52 -8.12
CA ALA A 97 11.67 48.44 -8.83
C ALA A 97 12.66 47.38 -9.37
N VAL A 98 13.78 47.81 -9.94
CA VAL A 98 14.84 46.89 -10.42
C VAL A 98 15.45 46.09 -9.27
N ARG A 99 15.65 46.71 -8.10
CA ARG A 99 16.14 46.01 -6.91
C ARG A 99 15.14 44.95 -6.42
N ILE A 100 13.86 45.30 -6.34
CA ILE A 100 12.80 44.36 -5.93
C ILE A 100 12.70 43.21 -6.93
N LEU A 101 12.75 43.48 -8.23
CA LEU A 101 12.72 42.44 -9.27
C LEU A 101 13.96 41.53 -9.19
N SER A 102 15.15 42.10 -8.98
CA SER A 102 16.37 41.30 -8.81
C SER A 102 16.31 40.41 -7.57
N GLN A 103 15.79 40.93 -6.45
CA GLN A 103 15.59 40.15 -5.23
C GLN A 103 14.51 39.06 -5.41
N ALA A 104 13.41 39.38 -6.09
CA ALA A 104 12.36 38.44 -6.40
C ALA A 104 12.88 37.32 -7.32
N GLN A 105 13.67 37.66 -8.33
CA GLN A 105 14.31 36.69 -9.23
C GLN A 105 15.25 35.76 -8.46
N GLN A 106 16.14 36.31 -7.63
CA GLN A 106 17.04 35.52 -6.79
C GLN A 106 16.25 34.57 -5.87
N THR A 107 15.12 35.03 -5.34
CA THR A 107 14.24 34.21 -4.50
C THR A 107 13.58 33.10 -5.32
N ALA A 108 13.09 33.40 -6.53
CA ALA A 108 12.50 32.42 -7.44
C ALA A 108 13.52 31.33 -7.82
N ASP A 109 14.75 31.71 -8.15
CA ASP A 109 15.82 30.79 -8.51
C ASP A 109 16.17 29.85 -7.34
N LEU A 110 16.16 30.37 -6.10
CA LEU A 110 16.33 29.56 -4.89
C LEU A 110 15.19 28.55 -4.71
N TYR A 111 13.92 28.98 -4.87
CA TYR A 111 12.78 28.07 -4.79
C TYR A 111 12.81 26.98 -5.87
N VAL A 112 13.23 27.30 -7.09
CA VAL A 112 13.40 26.32 -8.16
C VAL A 112 14.49 25.30 -7.78
N ALA A 113 15.63 25.76 -7.31
CA ALA A 113 16.73 24.87 -6.89
C ALA A 113 16.33 23.95 -5.72
N ASP A 114 15.58 24.47 -4.74
CA ASP A 114 15.08 23.69 -3.61
C ASP A 114 14.01 22.68 -4.04
N ALA A 115 13.08 23.07 -4.92
CA ALA A 115 12.08 22.17 -5.50
C ALA A 115 12.73 21.03 -6.30
N GLU A 116 13.77 21.33 -7.09
CA GLU A 116 14.54 20.33 -7.83
C GLU A 116 15.31 19.38 -6.92
N ARG A 117 15.80 19.84 -5.77
CA ARG A 117 16.45 18.95 -4.77
C ARG A 117 15.42 18.05 -4.12
N TYR A 118 14.33 18.63 -3.65
CA TYR A 118 13.25 17.90 -2.99
C TYR A 118 12.64 16.82 -3.90
N THR A 119 12.38 17.14 -5.17
CA THR A 119 11.86 16.17 -6.14
C THR A 119 12.85 15.03 -6.43
N ARG A 120 14.15 15.31 -6.46
CA ARG A 120 15.19 14.28 -6.61
C ARG A 120 15.27 13.36 -5.40
N GLU A 121 15.22 13.93 -4.19
CA GLU A 121 15.19 13.17 -2.94
C GLU A 121 13.94 12.28 -2.88
N LEU A 122 12.76 12.82 -3.18
CA LEU A 122 11.51 12.08 -3.24
C LEU A 122 11.55 10.96 -4.28
N ALA A 123 12.07 11.22 -5.47
CA ALA A 123 12.22 10.20 -6.51
C ALA A 123 13.21 9.10 -6.08
N HIS A 124 14.25 9.44 -5.32
CA HIS A 124 15.19 8.47 -4.78
C HIS A 124 14.54 7.60 -3.69
N GLU A 125 13.84 8.22 -2.74
CA GLU A 125 13.11 7.52 -1.68
C GLU A 125 12.03 6.59 -2.24
N ALA A 126 11.24 7.05 -3.22
CA ALA A 126 10.23 6.23 -3.88
C ALA A 126 10.83 5.02 -4.61
N ARG A 127 12.06 5.15 -5.17
CA ARG A 127 12.77 4.01 -5.78
C ARG A 127 13.21 3.00 -4.72
N LEU A 128 13.82 3.46 -3.63
CA LEU A 128 14.22 2.58 -2.52
C LEU A 128 13.02 1.85 -1.92
N HIS A 129 11.90 2.56 -1.71
CA HIS A 129 10.69 1.95 -1.20
C HIS A 129 10.13 0.89 -2.16
N ARG A 130 10.09 1.18 -3.46
CA ARG A 130 9.68 0.20 -4.48
C ARG A 130 10.58 -1.04 -4.47
N GLU A 131 11.89 -0.85 -4.38
CA GLU A 131 12.86 -1.97 -4.31
C GLU A 131 12.64 -2.83 -3.07
N ALA A 132 12.40 -2.20 -1.92
CA ALA A 132 12.09 -2.92 -0.68
C ALA A 132 10.81 -3.74 -0.81
N VAL A 133 9.73 -3.16 -1.33
CA VAL A 133 8.44 -3.87 -1.55
C VAL A 133 8.61 -5.03 -2.53
N LEU A 134 9.36 -4.83 -3.63
CA LEU A 134 9.62 -5.90 -4.60
C LEU A 134 10.49 -7.01 -4.01
N SER A 135 11.49 -6.68 -3.19
CA SER A 135 12.33 -7.67 -2.51
C SER A 135 11.52 -8.49 -1.51
N ASP A 136 10.68 -7.85 -0.70
CA ASP A 136 9.79 -8.48 0.26
C ASP A 136 8.73 -9.36 -0.42
N ALA A 137 8.11 -8.88 -1.49
CA ALA A 137 7.17 -9.67 -2.30
C ALA A 137 7.84 -10.91 -2.92
N LYS A 138 9.05 -10.76 -3.45
CA LYS A 138 9.83 -11.89 -3.98
C LYS A 138 10.15 -12.92 -2.90
N GLY A 139 10.63 -12.48 -1.73
CA GLY A 139 10.93 -13.38 -0.61
C GLY A 139 9.70 -14.16 -0.14
N ARG A 140 8.53 -13.52 -0.06
CA ARG A 140 7.27 -14.22 0.25
C ARG A 140 6.88 -15.23 -0.83
N ALA A 141 7.03 -14.87 -2.11
CA ALA A 141 6.72 -15.77 -3.21
C ALA A 141 7.61 -17.02 -3.20
N GLU A 142 8.91 -16.85 -2.94
CA GLU A 142 9.87 -17.95 -2.80
C GLU A 142 9.48 -18.88 -1.63
N GLN A 143 9.15 -18.31 -0.46
CA GLN A 143 8.68 -19.10 0.69
C GLN A 143 7.40 -19.89 0.37
N MET A 144 6.42 -19.27 -0.29
CA MET A 144 5.19 -19.95 -0.71
C MET A 144 5.45 -21.11 -1.68
N LEU A 145 6.37 -20.91 -2.64
CA LEU A 145 6.76 -21.95 -3.58
C LEU A 145 7.47 -23.11 -2.88
N GLU A 146 8.40 -22.83 -1.97
CA GLU A 146 9.08 -23.85 -1.18
C GLU A 146 8.11 -24.65 -0.31
N GLU A 147 7.16 -23.98 0.35
CA GLU A 147 6.14 -24.64 1.16
C GLU A 147 5.23 -25.53 0.31
N ALA A 148 4.80 -25.05 -0.86
CA ALA A 148 4.00 -25.82 -1.79
C ALA A 148 4.77 -27.06 -2.29
N HIS A 149 6.06 -26.89 -2.62
CA HIS A 149 6.91 -27.99 -3.08
C HIS A 149 7.14 -29.03 -1.98
N ARG A 150 7.42 -28.59 -0.74
CA ARG A 150 7.55 -29.47 0.42
C ARG A 150 6.27 -30.26 0.68
N ARG A 151 5.10 -29.62 0.62
CA ARG A 151 3.81 -30.30 0.80
C ARG A 151 3.54 -31.31 -0.32
N ALA A 152 3.82 -30.95 -1.57
CA ALA A 152 3.65 -31.84 -2.71
C ALA A 152 4.54 -33.09 -2.60
N ALA A 153 5.82 -32.91 -2.22
CA ALA A 153 6.74 -34.03 -1.98
C ALA A 153 6.26 -34.93 -0.84
N ALA A 154 5.80 -34.36 0.27
CA ALA A 154 5.27 -35.14 1.39
C ALA A 154 4.04 -35.98 1.02
N ILE A 155 3.13 -35.44 0.20
CA ILE A 155 1.96 -36.18 -0.31
C ILE A 155 2.39 -37.31 -1.25
N ALA A 156 3.35 -37.05 -2.15
CA ALA A 156 3.89 -38.07 -3.04
C ALA A 156 4.55 -39.22 -2.26
N ASP A 157 5.40 -38.90 -1.28
CA ASP A 157 6.06 -39.90 -0.42
C ASP A 157 5.06 -40.69 0.44
N ALA A 158 3.97 -40.07 0.87
CA ALA A 158 2.90 -40.76 1.59
C ALA A 158 2.15 -41.73 0.66
N ALA A 159 1.84 -41.32 -0.58
CA ALA A 159 1.19 -42.17 -1.57
C ALA A 159 2.04 -43.38 -1.97
N VAL A 160 3.36 -43.20 -2.14
CA VAL A 160 4.29 -44.30 -2.44
C VAL A 160 4.33 -45.30 -1.28
N ARG A 161 4.43 -44.82 -0.02
CA ARG A 161 4.43 -45.70 1.15
C ARG A 161 3.14 -46.48 1.33
N GLU A 162 2.00 -45.88 0.98
CA GLU A 162 0.70 -46.56 1.02
C GLU A 162 0.62 -47.66 -0.06
N ALA A 163 1.11 -47.37 -1.27
CA ALA A 163 1.20 -48.35 -2.36
C ALA A 163 2.14 -49.53 -2.03
N GLU A 164 3.25 -49.28 -1.32
CA GLU A 164 4.16 -50.34 -0.84
C GLU A 164 3.59 -51.15 0.33
N ARG A 165 2.66 -50.57 1.11
CA ARG A 165 1.96 -51.26 2.21
C ARG A 165 0.81 -52.15 1.75
N ALA A 166 0.21 -51.85 0.60
CA ALA A 166 -0.79 -52.72 -0.02
C ALA A 166 -0.11 -54.08 -0.34
N PRO A 167 -0.56 -55.19 0.24
CA PRO A 167 0.14 -56.46 0.10
C PRO A 167 0.11 -56.91 -1.37
N ALA A 168 1.25 -57.38 -1.88
CA ALA A 168 1.31 -58.16 -3.10
C ALA A 168 0.34 -59.35 -2.96
N ALA A 169 -0.71 -59.38 -3.77
CA ALA A 169 -1.59 -60.53 -3.92
C ALA A 169 -0.72 -61.77 -4.12
N ALA A 170 -0.82 -62.71 -3.18
CA ALA A 170 -0.05 -63.95 -3.16
C ALA A 170 -0.25 -64.73 -4.47
N PRO A 171 0.79 -65.39 -5.01
CA PRO A 171 0.66 -66.19 -6.23
C PRO A 171 -0.30 -67.38 -6.01
N PRO A 172 -1.06 -67.82 -7.03
CA PRO A 172 -1.94 -68.98 -6.89
C PRO A 172 -1.10 -70.26 -6.75
N ALA A 173 -1.26 -70.97 -5.63
CA ALA A 173 -0.63 -72.27 -5.39
C ALA A 173 -1.32 -73.39 -6.20
N PRO A 174 -0.59 -74.46 -6.60
CA PRO A 174 -1.12 -75.54 -7.44
C PRO A 174 -1.96 -76.55 -6.65
N SER A 175 -3.04 -77.01 -7.27
CA SER A 175 -4.07 -77.91 -6.74
C SER A 175 -3.75 -79.40 -6.81
N ALA A 176 -4.09 -80.16 -5.76
CA ALA A 176 -4.27 -81.62 -5.74
C ALA A 176 -5.50 -82.02 -4.87
N PRO A 177 -6.12 -83.21 -5.05
CA PRO A 177 -7.59 -83.33 -5.04
C PRO A 177 -8.23 -84.17 -3.89
N ALA A 178 -9.56 -84.00 -3.74
CA ALA A 178 -10.61 -84.83 -3.11
C ALA A 178 -11.04 -84.52 -1.64
N PRO A 179 -12.28 -84.84 -1.20
CA PRO A 179 -13.58 -84.78 -1.89
C PRO A 179 -14.75 -84.15 -1.06
N SER A 180 -15.76 -83.64 -1.77
CA SER A 180 -17.21 -83.59 -1.42
C SER A 180 -17.71 -82.75 -0.22
N ALA A 181 -18.05 -81.48 -0.49
CA ALA A 181 -19.27 -80.77 -0.06
C ALA A 181 -19.43 -79.52 -0.97
N PRO A 182 -20.65 -78.99 -1.22
CA PRO A 182 -20.91 -78.17 -2.40
C PRO A 182 -20.20 -76.81 -2.32
N ALA A 183 -19.55 -76.46 -3.43
CA ALA A 183 -18.90 -75.19 -3.63
C ALA A 183 -19.92 -74.03 -3.58
N SER A 184 -19.71 -73.08 -2.67
CA SER A 184 -20.14 -71.70 -2.90
C SER A 184 -19.36 -71.15 -4.12
N PRO A 185 -20.01 -70.46 -5.08
CA PRO A 185 -19.30 -69.90 -6.22
C PRO A 185 -18.27 -68.85 -5.76
N PRO A 186 -17.11 -68.70 -6.43
CA PRO A 186 -16.22 -67.58 -6.17
C PRO A 186 -16.96 -66.29 -6.54
N SER A 187 -17.21 -65.41 -5.57
CA SER A 187 -17.87 -64.13 -5.80
C SER A 187 -17.08 -63.31 -6.82
N PRO A 188 -17.63 -62.99 -8.01
CA PRO A 188 -16.98 -62.14 -9.02
C PRO A 188 -17.04 -60.64 -8.69
N ASP A 189 -17.31 -60.27 -7.43
CA ASP A 189 -17.76 -58.92 -7.04
C ASP A 189 -16.61 -57.99 -6.59
N ASP A 190 -15.46 -58.52 -6.15
CA ASP A 190 -14.37 -57.71 -5.54
C ASP A 190 -13.72 -56.74 -6.55
N GLY A 191 -13.45 -57.20 -7.77
CA GLY A 191 -12.95 -56.34 -8.85
C GLY A 191 -14.02 -55.41 -9.44
N GLY A 192 -15.30 -55.76 -9.30
CA GLY A 192 -16.43 -54.91 -9.67
C GLY A 192 -16.62 -53.77 -8.67
N ASP A 193 -16.45 -54.07 -7.38
CA ASP A 193 -16.50 -53.10 -6.28
C ASP A 193 -15.37 -52.09 -6.37
N GLU A 194 -14.15 -52.53 -6.66
CA GLU A 194 -13.02 -51.63 -6.85
C GLU A 194 -13.19 -50.75 -8.09
N ARG A 195 -13.68 -51.30 -9.21
CA ARG A 195 -14.03 -50.50 -10.40
C ARG A 195 -15.11 -49.47 -10.11
N ARG A 196 -16.18 -49.86 -9.40
CA ARG A 196 -17.25 -48.93 -9.00
C ARG A 196 -16.73 -47.80 -8.09
N ARG A 197 -15.80 -48.11 -7.18
CA ARG A 197 -15.11 -47.09 -6.35
C ARG A 197 -14.29 -46.13 -7.20
N LEU A 198 -13.46 -46.63 -8.10
CA LEU A 198 -12.64 -45.79 -8.99
C LEU A 198 -13.50 -44.94 -9.94
N GLU A 199 -14.60 -45.49 -10.46
CA GLU A 199 -15.56 -44.74 -11.28
C GLU A 199 -16.22 -43.60 -10.47
N SER A 200 -16.57 -43.86 -9.21
CA SER A 200 -17.11 -42.82 -8.31
C SER A 200 -16.08 -41.73 -7.98
N GLU A 201 -14.82 -42.11 -7.77
CA GLU A 201 -13.71 -41.18 -7.51
C GLU A 201 -13.44 -40.29 -8.74
N VAL A 202 -13.42 -40.87 -9.93
CA VAL A 202 -13.25 -40.12 -11.19
C VAL A 202 -14.42 -39.16 -11.42
N ALA A 203 -15.65 -39.57 -11.13
CA ALA A 203 -16.82 -38.68 -11.21
C ALA A 203 -16.74 -37.54 -10.19
N TYR A 204 -16.31 -37.82 -8.95
CA TYR A 204 -16.08 -36.83 -7.92
C TYR A 204 -14.99 -35.82 -8.31
N LEU A 205 -13.84 -36.30 -8.79
CA LEU A 205 -12.74 -35.42 -9.20
C LEU A 205 -13.11 -34.53 -10.39
N ARG A 206 -13.89 -35.03 -11.34
CA ARG A 206 -14.39 -34.24 -12.48
C ARG A 206 -15.30 -33.12 -12.03
N THR A 207 -16.30 -33.43 -11.20
CA THR A 207 -17.22 -32.42 -10.67
C THR A 207 -16.49 -31.41 -9.78
N TYR A 208 -15.57 -31.85 -8.94
CA TYR A 208 -14.73 -30.96 -8.15
C TYR A 208 -13.88 -30.04 -9.03
N SER A 209 -13.27 -30.56 -10.10
CA SER A 209 -12.48 -29.77 -11.05
C SER A 209 -13.34 -28.72 -11.76
N ASP A 210 -14.55 -29.07 -12.18
CA ASP A 210 -15.48 -28.15 -12.84
C ASP A 210 -15.95 -27.03 -11.89
N VAL A 211 -16.28 -27.38 -10.65
CA VAL A 211 -16.65 -26.42 -9.60
C VAL A 211 -15.48 -25.49 -9.26
N TYR A 212 -14.27 -26.04 -9.11
CA TYR A 212 -13.08 -25.27 -8.79
C TYR A 212 -12.70 -24.31 -9.92
N ARG A 213 -12.80 -24.76 -11.18
CA ARG A 213 -12.60 -23.90 -12.36
C ARG A 213 -13.64 -22.78 -12.43
N SER A 214 -14.90 -23.08 -12.10
CA SER A 214 -15.94 -22.06 -12.03
C SER A 214 -15.63 -21.03 -10.94
N HIS A 215 -15.26 -21.48 -9.74
CA HIS A 215 -14.87 -20.60 -8.63
C HIS A 215 -13.68 -19.71 -8.98
N LEU A 216 -12.63 -20.29 -9.58
CA LEU A 216 -11.45 -19.54 -9.99
C LEU A 216 -11.79 -18.49 -11.05
N ARG A 217 -12.65 -18.82 -12.00
CA ARG A 217 -13.12 -17.86 -13.02
C ARG A 217 -13.85 -16.70 -12.36
N THR A 218 -14.82 -16.97 -11.49
CA THR A 218 -15.56 -15.92 -10.78
C THR A 218 -14.64 -15.05 -9.92
N TYR A 219 -13.65 -15.66 -9.25
CA TYR A 219 -12.67 -14.94 -8.44
C TYR A 219 -11.77 -14.02 -9.31
N LEU A 220 -11.28 -14.52 -10.44
CA LEU A 220 -10.48 -13.73 -11.38
C LEU A 220 -11.31 -12.59 -12.02
N GLU A 221 -12.56 -12.86 -12.40
CA GLU A 221 -13.47 -11.83 -12.90
C GLU A 221 -13.74 -10.74 -11.86
N ALA A 222 -13.92 -11.12 -10.59
CA ALA A 222 -14.08 -10.16 -9.50
C ALA A 222 -12.82 -9.32 -9.27
N LEU A 223 -11.64 -9.93 -9.32
CA LEU A 223 -10.36 -9.22 -9.23
C LEU A 223 -10.17 -8.22 -10.38
N LEU A 224 -10.44 -8.64 -11.62
CA LEU A 224 -10.33 -7.76 -12.79
C LEU A 224 -11.28 -6.57 -12.70
N ARG A 225 -12.54 -6.79 -12.29
CA ARG A 225 -13.50 -5.68 -12.07
C ARG A 225 -13.03 -4.70 -11.02
N ASN A 226 -12.43 -5.18 -9.93
CA ASN A 226 -11.90 -4.31 -8.87
C ASN A 226 -10.73 -3.44 -9.39
N VAL A 227 -9.86 -4.02 -10.22
CA VAL A 227 -8.79 -3.25 -10.88
C VAL A 227 -9.37 -2.19 -11.83
N ASP A 228 -10.38 -2.54 -12.64
CA ASP A 228 -11.04 -1.60 -13.54
C ASP A 228 -11.74 -0.46 -12.77
N GLU A 229 -12.40 -0.77 -11.64
CA GLU A 229 -13.03 0.21 -10.75
C GLU A 229 -11.98 1.14 -10.12
N TRP A 230 -10.83 0.59 -9.72
CA TRP A 230 -9.72 1.37 -9.19
C TRP A 230 -9.13 2.31 -10.24
N GLU A 231 -8.82 1.82 -11.45
CA GLU A 231 -8.36 2.66 -12.56
C GLU A 231 -9.39 3.73 -12.93
N GLY A 232 -10.68 3.39 -12.93
CA GLY A 232 -11.77 4.32 -13.16
C GLY A 232 -11.83 5.43 -12.10
N SER A 233 -11.67 5.05 -10.83
CA SER A 233 -11.61 6.01 -9.71
C SER A 233 -10.38 6.92 -9.77
N GLU A 234 -9.24 6.39 -10.23
CA GLU A 234 -8.00 7.16 -10.44
C GLU A 234 -8.14 8.12 -11.63
N ARG A 235 -8.72 7.69 -12.75
CA ARG A 235 -9.00 8.59 -13.89
C ARG A 235 -10.01 9.67 -13.53
N ALA A 236 -11.03 9.34 -12.74
CA ALA A 236 -12.02 10.30 -12.28
C ALA A 236 -11.42 11.33 -11.31
N SER A 237 -10.51 10.92 -10.42
CA SER A 237 -9.82 11.84 -9.52
C SER A 237 -8.85 12.77 -10.27
N LEU A 238 -8.21 12.28 -11.34
CA LEU A 238 -7.37 13.10 -12.23
C LEU A 238 -8.19 14.07 -13.10
N SER A 239 -9.39 13.68 -13.54
CA SER A 239 -10.28 14.53 -14.35
C SER A 239 -11.08 15.55 -13.53
N GLY A 240 -11.35 15.26 -12.24
CA GLY A 240 -12.10 16.14 -11.35
C GLY A 240 -11.32 17.34 -10.80
N GLY A 241 -10.02 17.43 -11.12
CA GLY A 241 -9.11 18.47 -10.61
C GLY A 241 -8.90 19.69 -11.51
N ALA A 242 -9.60 19.82 -12.64
CA ALA A 242 -9.48 20.99 -13.51
C ALA A 242 -10.53 22.07 -13.15
N PRO A 243 -10.15 23.19 -12.48
CA PRO A 243 -11.06 24.31 -12.31
C PRO A 243 -11.33 24.97 -13.67
N GLU A 244 -12.61 25.00 -14.07
CA GLU A 244 -13.09 25.75 -15.23
C GLU A 244 -12.74 27.23 -15.04
N PRO A 245 -11.98 27.87 -15.95
CA PRO A 245 -11.68 29.29 -15.83
C PRO A 245 -12.96 30.11 -16.06
N PRO A 246 -13.21 31.18 -15.30
CA PRO A 246 -14.45 31.94 -15.38
C PRO A 246 -14.60 32.59 -16.76
N GLN A 247 -15.68 32.24 -17.45
CA GLN A 247 -16.10 32.85 -18.70
C GLN A 247 -16.48 34.32 -18.45
N LEU A 248 -15.63 35.24 -18.90
CA LEU A 248 -15.93 36.67 -18.93
C LEU A 248 -17.00 36.92 -20.00
N ARG A 249 -18.25 37.12 -19.57
CA ARG A 249 -19.36 37.55 -20.42
C ARG A 249 -19.24 39.07 -20.63
N GLY A 250 -19.09 39.47 -21.90
CA GLY A 250 -19.08 40.87 -22.34
C GLY A 250 -20.45 41.54 -22.29
#